data_AF-A0A7V6CBP6-F1
#
_entry.id   AF-A0A7V6CBP6-F1
#
_cell.length_a   1.000
_cell.length_b   1.000
_cell.length_c   1.000
_cell.angle_alpha   90.00
_cell.angle_beta   90.00
_cell.angle_gamma   90.00
#
_symmetry.space_group_name_H-M   'P 1'
#
loop_
_entity.id
_entity.type
_entity.pdbx_description
1 polymer ?
#
loop_
_entity_poly.entity_id
_entity_poly.type
_entity_poly.pdbx_seq_one_letter_code
_entity_poly.pdbx_strand_id
1 'polypeptide(L)'
;MHRLSALLLSLLPFATAIAVPVSLHEGTRIAVSASHGGERISMDLAGRIWLVDPGNGLARGLTPPGRIDRRPALSPDGSRIVYESRTGDRSQLWLVDTAGGQPRQITFGGFDHHSPAWHPDGHQIVMVSNRSGNDDLWALNIDSLELQQLSFSTGNERDPAYSADGSRIAYVMHDATG
;
A
#
# COMPACT_ATOMS: atom_id res chain seq x y z
N MET A 1 11.67 51.02 -33.26
CA MET A 1 12.82 50.21 -32.80
C MET A 1 12.31 49.21 -31.76
N HIS A 2 13.01 48.09 -31.57
CA HIS A 2 12.46 46.72 -31.53
C HIS A 2 11.53 46.29 -30.37
N ARG A 3 10.55 45.45 -30.75
CA ARG A 3 9.83 44.48 -29.91
C ARG A 3 10.79 43.40 -29.39
N LEU A 4 10.51 42.85 -28.20
CA LEU A 4 10.72 41.44 -27.88
C LEU A 4 9.63 40.98 -26.90
N SER A 5 8.96 39.89 -27.27
CA SER A 5 7.97 39.14 -26.51
C SER A 5 8.62 37.90 -25.90
N ALA A 6 8.11 37.43 -24.76
CA ALA A 6 8.12 36.01 -24.43
C ALA A 6 6.88 35.68 -23.58
N LEU A 7 5.98 34.92 -24.20
CA LEU A 7 4.85 34.23 -23.59
C LEU A 7 5.37 32.84 -23.22
N LEU A 8 5.14 32.37 -22.00
CA LEU A 8 5.14 30.92 -21.74
C LEU A 8 3.74 30.52 -21.29
N LEU A 9 3.03 29.87 -22.21
CA LEU A 9 1.75 29.23 -21.99
C LEU A 9 2.05 27.81 -21.49
N SER A 10 1.79 27.50 -20.22
CA SER A 10 1.73 26.11 -19.77
C SER A 10 0.26 25.69 -19.70
N LEU A 11 -0.21 25.06 -20.79
CA LEU A 11 -1.45 24.28 -20.80
C LEU A 11 -1.15 22.93 -20.14
N LEU A 12 -1.47 22.78 -18.86
CA LEU A 12 -1.72 21.45 -18.29
C LEU A 12 -3.24 21.21 -18.43
N PRO A 13 -3.68 20.12 -19.09
CA PRO A 13 -5.07 19.74 -19.03
C PRO A 13 -5.35 19.28 -17.60
N PHE A 14 -6.27 19.95 -16.91
CA PHE A 14 -6.89 19.37 -15.73
C PHE A 14 -7.54 18.05 -16.16
N ALA A 15 -6.98 16.93 -15.73
CA ALA A 15 -7.66 15.65 -15.84
C ALA A 15 -8.98 15.76 -15.05
N THR A 16 -10.10 15.60 -15.74
CA THR A 16 -11.41 15.51 -15.11
C THR A 16 -11.42 14.27 -14.22
N ALA A 17 -11.44 14.45 -12.90
CA ALA A 17 -11.60 13.34 -11.98
C ALA A 17 -13.00 12.72 -12.20
N ILE A 18 -13.04 11.46 -12.66
CA ILE A 18 -14.28 10.70 -12.73
C ILE A 18 -14.55 10.17 -11.33
N ALA A 19 -15.58 10.72 -10.67
CA ALA A 19 -16.09 10.15 -9.43
C ALA A 19 -16.97 8.95 -9.79
N VAL A 20 -16.49 7.74 -9.48
CA VAL A 20 -17.29 6.51 -9.59
C VAL A 20 -17.96 6.27 -8.24
N PRO A 21 -19.30 6.37 -8.13
CA PRO A 21 -19.98 6.07 -6.88
C PRO A 21 -19.95 4.55 -6.63
N VAL A 22 -19.20 4.13 -5.60
CA VAL A 22 -19.25 2.76 -5.07
C VAL A 22 -20.13 2.77 -3.83
N SER A 23 -21.29 2.10 -3.91
CA SER A 23 -22.18 1.92 -2.77
C SER A 23 -21.89 0.58 -2.10
N LEU A 24 -21.41 0.62 -0.86
CA LEU A 24 -21.29 -0.56 -0.01
C LEU A 24 -22.30 -0.46 1.12
N HIS A 25 -23.16 -1.47 1.26
CA HIS A 25 -24.23 -1.42 2.24
C HIS A 25 -23.81 -1.94 3.62
N GLU A 26 -22.82 -2.84 3.70
CA GLU A 26 -22.29 -3.39 4.96
C GLU A 26 -20.83 -3.88 4.79
N GLY A 27 -19.99 -3.69 5.81
CA GLY A 27 -18.61 -4.19 5.83
C GLY A 27 -17.83 -3.76 7.07
N THR A 28 -17.20 -4.72 7.76
CA THR A 28 -16.27 -4.42 8.87
C THR A 28 -14.85 -4.32 8.30
N ARG A 29 -14.21 -3.15 8.47
CA ARG A 29 -12.81 -2.86 8.12
C ARG A 29 -12.55 -2.85 6.60
N ILE A 30 -12.80 -1.72 5.96
CA ILE A 30 -12.58 -1.51 4.53
C ILE A 30 -11.30 -0.67 4.37
N ALA A 31 -10.20 -1.25 3.91
CA ALA A 31 -9.08 -0.46 3.39
C ALA A 31 -9.25 -0.30 1.88
N VAL A 32 -9.19 0.94 1.38
CA VAL A 32 -9.32 1.28 -0.04
C VAL A 32 -8.00 1.90 -0.48
N SER A 33 -7.39 1.36 -1.54
CA SER A 33 -6.23 1.97 -2.21
C SER A 33 -6.56 2.17 -3.69
N ALA A 34 -6.26 3.36 -4.22
CA ALA A 34 -6.50 3.72 -5.63
C ALA A 34 -5.20 3.95 -6.39
N SER A 35 -5.15 3.65 -7.69
CA SER A 35 -3.99 3.97 -8.55
C SER A 35 -3.89 5.47 -8.83
N HIS A 36 -2.71 5.96 -9.24
CA HIS A 36 -2.45 7.39 -9.48
C HIS A 36 -3.30 8.03 -10.61
N GLY A 37 -4.15 7.25 -11.30
CA GLY A 37 -5.15 7.73 -12.27
C GLY A 37 -6.60 7.36 -11.91
N GLY A 38 -6.83 6.74 -10.75
CA GLY A 38 -8.15 6.24 -10.36
C GLY A 38 -8.65 5.04 -11.17
N GLU A 39 -7.78 4.39 -11.93
CA GLU A 39 -8.12 3.27 -12.83
C GLU A 39 -8.37 1.95 -12.10
N ARG A 40 -7.97 1.84 -10.84
CA ARG A 40 -8.08 0.61 -10.04
C ARG A 40 -8.33 0.93 -8.59
N ILE A 41 -9.16 0.11 -7.95
CA ILE A 41 -9.42 0.15 -6.51
C ILE A 41 -9.13 -1.24 -5.94
N SER A 42 -8.30 -1.35 -4.90
CA SER A 42 -8.14 -2.60 -4.14
C SER A 42 -8.85 -2.51 -2.80
N MET A 43 -9.49 -3.61 -2.39
CA MET A 43 -10.15 -3.72 -1.09
C MET A 43 -9.89 -5.09 -0.44
N ASP A 44 -9.83 -5.12 0.88
CA ASP A 44 -10.02 -6.36 1.63
C ASP A 44 -11.51 -6.59 1.92
N LEU A 45 -12.02 -7.76 1.54
CA LEU A 45 -13.40 -8.19 1.81
C LEU A 45 -13.43 -9.68 2.14
N ALA A 46 -14.02 -10.01 3.30
CA ALA A 46 -14.11 -11.38 3.82
C ALA A 46 -12.73 -12.08 3.92
N GLY A 47 -11.68 -11.36 4.33
CA GLY A 47 -10.33 -11.90 4.54
C GLY A 47 -9.57 -12.20 3.25
N ARG A 48 -9.96 -11.58 2.13
CA ARG A 48 -9.34 -11.75 0.82
C ARG A 48 -9.13 -10.41 0.16
N ILE A 49 -8.14 -10.33 -0.74
CA ILE A 49 -7.90 -9.13 -1.54
C ILE A 49 -8.71 -9.20 -2.83
N TRP A 50 -9.43 -8.12 -3.11
CA TRP A 50 -10.21 -7.91 -4.32
C TRP A 50 -9.70 -6.70 -5.07
N LEU A 51 -9.71 -6.80 -6.40
CA LEU A 51 -9.51 -5.67 -7.31
C LEU A 51 -10.87 -5.31 -7.91
N VAL A 52 -11.24 -4.05 -7.81
CA VAL A 52 -12.45 -3.48 -8.38
C VAL A 52 -12.06 -2.66 -9.60
N ASP A 53 -12.71 -2.94 -10.72
CA ASP A 53 -12.66 -2.11 -11.91
C ASP A 53 -13.63 -0.92 -11.72
N PRO A 54 -13.12 0.32 -11.67
CA PRO A 54 -13.96 1.50 -11.44
C PRO A 54 -14.84 1.84 -12.65
N GLY A 55 -14.52 1.38 -13.86
CA GLY A 55 -15.34 1.66 -15.05
C GLY A 55 -16.67 0.90 -15.06
N ASN A 56 -16.74 -0.26 -14.41
CA ASN A 56 -17.93 -1.13 -14.41
C ASN A 56 -18.34 -1.66 -13.02
N GLY A 57 -17.55 -1.42 -11.98
CA GLY A 57 -17.81 -1.86 -10.61
C GLY A 57 -17.58 -3.37 -10.37
N LEU A 58 -17.04 -4.11 -11.33
CA LEU A 58 -16.80 -5.54 -11.18
C LEU A 58 -15.62 -5.80 -10.25
N ALA A 59 -15.84 -6.67 -9.26
CA ALA A 59 -14.81 -7.10 -8.31
C ALA A 59 -14.28 -8.49 -8.68
N ARG A 60 -12.95 -8.64 -8.69
CA ARG A 60 -12.26 -9.91 -8.91
C ARG A 60 -11.34 -10.23 -7.74
N GLY A 61 -11.50 -11.43 -7.18
CA GLY A 61 -10.64 -11.93 -6.10
C GLY A 61 -9.22 -12.22 -6.61
N LEU A 62 -8.21 -11.71 -5.91
CA LEU A 62 -6.80 -11.88 -6.26
C LEU A 62 -6.08 -12.93 -5.41
N THR A 63 -6.59 -13.24 -4.22
CA THR A 63 -5.94 -14.19 -3.32
C THR A 63 -6.78 -15.46 -3.11
N PRO A 64 -6.14 -16.62 -2.88
CA PRO A 64 -6.83 -17.88 -2.63
C PRO A 64 -7.59 -17.86 -1.30
N PRO A 65 -8.61 -18.73 -1.12
CA PRO A 65 -9.30 -18.88 0.16
C PRO A 65 -8.41 -19.53 1.23
N GLY A 66 -8.79 -19.40 2.51
CA GLY A 66 -8.16 -20.11 3.64
C GLY A 66 -7.05 -19.35 4.37
N ARG A 67 -6.84 -18.07 4.05
CA ARG A 67 -5.96 -17.14 4.77
C ARG A 67 -6.74 -15.90 5.20
N ILE A 68 -6.16 -15.13 6.11
CA ILE A 68 -6.67 -13.80 6.45
C ILE A 68 -5.75 -12.79 5.77
N ASP A 69 -6.15 -12.38 4.58
CA ASP A 69 -5.46 -11.36 3.79
C ASP A 69 -6.14 -10.00 3.98
N ARG A 70 -5.37 -8.97 4.31
CA ARG A 70 -5.88 -7.64 4.67
C ARG A 70 -4.88 -6.53 4.37
N ARG A 71 -5.34 -5.28 4.52
CA ARG A 71 -4.52 -4.05 4.34
C ARG A 71 -3.76 -4.04 2.99
N PRO A 72 -4.47 -4.20 1.85
CA PRO A 72 -3.82 -4.10 0.56
C PRO A 72 -3.30 -2.67 0.32
N ALA A 73 -2.11 -2.56 -0.24
CA ALA A 73 -1.56 -1.32 -0.79
C ALA A 73 -1.18 -1.56 -2.25
N LEU A 74 -1.78 -0.76 -3.14
CA LEU A 74 -1.51 -0.80 -4.57
C LEU A 74 -0.22 -0.06 -4.88
N SER A 75 0.61 -0.60 -5.77
CA SER A 75 1.86 0.04 -6.21
C SER A 75 1.56 1.34 -6.98
N PRO A 76 2.51 2.29 -7.04
CA PRO A 76 2.30 3.58 -7.70
C PRO A 76 1.87 3.46 -9.18
N ASP A 77 2.44 2.48 -9.89
CA ASP A 77 2.12 2.14 -11.28
C ASP A 77 0.83 1.31 -11.43
N GLY A 78 0.18 0.94 -10.32
CA GLY A 78 -1.02 0.13 -10.31
C GLY A 78 -0.84 -1.33 -10.72
N SER A 79 0.39 -1.82 -10.88
CA SER A 79 0.68 -3.16 -11.41
C SER A 79 0.68 -4.25 -10.34
N ARG A 80 0.95 -3.91 -9.07
CA ARG A 80 1.15 -4.88 -7.98
C ARG A 80 0.41 -4.46 -6.73
N ILE A 81 -0.01 -5.43 -5.92
CA ILE A 81 -0.57 -5.20 -4.59
C ILE A 81 0.30 -5.92 -3.57
N VAL A 82 0.78 -5.17 -2.57
CA VAL A 82 1.29 -5.76 -1.32
C VAL A 82 0.14 -5.87 -0.34
N TYR A 83 0.12 -6.93 0.45
CA TYR A 83 -0.89 -7.12 1.48
C TYR A 83 -0.31 -7.90 2.66
N GLU A 84 -0.96 -7.75 3.81
CA GLU A 84 -0.70 -8.56 4.99
C GLU A 84 -1.45 -9.89 4.85
N SER A 85 -0.76 -11.02 4.95
CA SER A 85 -1.35 -12.35 5.03
C SER A 85 -1.00 -12.99 6.35
N ARG A 86 -2.03 -13.38 7.12
CA ARG A 86 -1.82 -14.12 8.37
C ARG A 86 -1.96 -15.61 8.10
N THR A 87 -0.83 -16.31 8.21
CA THR A 87 -0.74 -17.77 8.13
C THR A 87 -0.28 -18.29 9.49
N GLY A 88 -1.18 -18.93 10.25
CA GLY A 88 -0.90 -19.33 11.63
C GLY A 88 -0.91 -18.14 12.61
N ASP A 89 0.13 -18.03 13.44
CA ASP A 89 0.25 -17.01 14.50
C ASP A 89 0.97 -15.73 14.05
N ARG A 90 1.50 -15.68 12.82
CA ARG A 90 2.27 -14.54 12.30
C ARG A 90 1.65 -13.88 11.09
N SER A 91 1.78 -12.56 11.06
CA SER A 91 1.51 -11.74 9.89
C SER A 91 2.78 -11.60 9.06
N GLN A 92 2.66 -11.84 7.76
CA GLN A 92 3.73 -11.70 6.78
C GLN A 92 3.22 -10.86 5.60
N LEU A 93 4.12 -10.19 4.91
CA LEU A 93 3.78 -9.48 3.68
C LEU A 93 3.88 -10.40 2.47
N TRP A 94 2.89 -10.26 1.60
CA TRP A 94 2.77 -10.97 0.34
C TRP A 94 2.51 -9.99 -0.79
N LEU A 95 2.88 -10.39 -2.00
CA LEU A 95 2.76 -9.59 -3.20
C LEU A 95 2.00 -10.37 -4.27
N VAL A 96 1.05 -9.73 -4.94
CA VAL A 96 0.33 -10.30 -6.08
C VAL A 96 0.28 -9.29 -7.22
N ASP A 97 0.37 -9.79 -8.45
CA ASP A 97 0.17 -8.97 -9.64
C ASP A 97 -1.33 -8.65 -9.78
N THR A 98 -1.64 -7.42 -10.13
CA THR A 98 -3.00 -6.97 -10.40
C THR A 98 -3.63 -7.63 -11.61
N ALA A 99 -2.85 -8.08 -12.59
CA ALA A 99 -3.32 -8.93 -13.68
C ALA A 99 -3.76 -10.33 -13.19
N GLY A 100 -3.43 -10.68 -11.94
CA GLY A 100 -3.62 -12.00 -11.35
C GLY A 100 -2.35 -12.85 -11.43
N GLY A 101 -2.44 -14.09 -10.97
CA GLY A 101 -1.31 -15.00 -10.85
C GLY A 101 -1.13 -15.51 -9.44
N GLN A 102 -0.04 -16.24 -9.20
CA GLN A 102 0.25 -16.79 -7.87
C GLN A 102 0.86 -15.71 -6.97
N PRO A 103 0.28 -15.43 -5.79
CA PRO A 103 0.89 -14.54 -4.84
C PRO A 103 2.23 -15.09 -4.32
N ARG A 104 3.20 -14.20 -4.10
CA ARG A 104 4.52 -14.54 -3.54
C ARG A 104 4.71 -13.91 -2.17
N GLN A 105 5.30 -14.64 -1.24
CA GLN A 105 5.72 -14.10 0.04
C GLN A 105 6.95 -13.20 -0.14
N ILE A 106 7.01 -12.07 0.57
CA ILE A 106 8.12 -11.10 0.45
C ILE A 106 8.78 -10.75 1.79
N THR A 107 8.22 -11.19 2.91
CA THR A 107 8.88 -11.15 4.23
C THR A 107 8.91 -12.54 4.84
N PHE A 108 9.88 -12.79 5.73
CA PHE A 108 10.09 -14.12 6.32
C PHE A 108 10.52 -14.01 7.79
N GLY A 109 10.57 -15.17 8.46
CA GLY A 109 11.06 -15.31 9.83
C GLY A 109 9.95 -15.42 10.89
N GLY A 110 10.37 -15.37 12.16
CA GLY A 110 9.49 -15.55 13.33
C GLY A 110 8.88 -14.27 13.89
N PHE A 111 8.91 -13.19 13.12
CA PHE A 111 8.45 -11.85 13.51
C PHE A 111 7.19 -11.48 12.73
N ASP A 112 6.38 -10.60 13.30
CA ASP A 112 5.24 -10.03 12.61
C ASP A 112 5.70 -8.89 11.71
N HIS A 113 5.23 -8.90 10.46
CA HIS A 113 5.45 -7.86 9.46
C HIS A 113 4.09 -7.45 8.89
N HIS A 114 3.71 -6.19 9.03
CA HIS A 114 2.35 -5.73 8.70
C HIS A 114 2.26 -4.25 8.35
N SER A 115 1.05 -3.77 8.06
CA SER A 115 0.75 -2.37 7.67
C SER A 115 1.67 -1.85 6.54
N PRO A 116 1.70 -2.51 5.38
CA PRO A 116 2.58 -2.10 4.30
C PRO A 116 2.08 -0.83 3.60
N ALA A 117 3.02 0.02 3.14
CA ALA A 117 2.77 1.10 2.20
C ALA A 117 3.92 1.23 1.19
N TRP A 118 3.57 1.52 -0.06
CA TRP A 118 4.55 1.69 -1.13
C TRP A 118 5.27 3.03 -1.03
N HIS A 119 6.58 3.00 -1.24
CA HIS A 119 7.31 4.20 -1.62
C HIS A 119 6.92 4.61 -3.06
N PRO A 120 6.85 5.90 -3.39
CA PRO A 120 6.45 6.37 -4.73
C PRO A 120 7.33 5.89 -5.89
N ASP A 121 8.57 5.46 -5.63
CA ASP A 121 9.44 4.86 -6.65
C ASP A 121 9.02 3.45 -7.09
N GLY A 122 8.14 2.77 -6.35
CA GLY A 122 7.71 1.41 -6.65
C GLY A 122 8.74 0.30 -6.40
N HIS A 123 9.88 0.61 -5.76
CA HIS A 123 10.93 -0.36 -5.43
C HIS A 123 11.04 -0.65 -3.93
N GLN A 124 10.42 0.17 -3.09
CA GLN A 124 10.45 0.00 -1.64
C GLN A 124 9.05 -0.04 -1.02
N ILE A 125 8.97 -0.73 0.11
CA ILE A 125 7.78 -0.80 0.96
C ILE A 125 8.20 -0.38 2.37
N VAL A 126 7.52 0.60 2.95
CA VAL A 126 7.57 0.80 4.40
C VAL A 126 6.57 -0.14 5.04
N MET A 127 6.95 -0.72 6.16
CA MET A 127 6.14 -1.65 6.93
C MET A 127 6.46 -1.51 8.41
N VAL A 128 5.63 -2.12 9.24
CA VAL A 128 5.93 -2.30 10.66
C VAL A 128 6.50 -3.70 10.88
N SER A 129 7.53 -3.80 11.71
CA SER A 129 8.10 -5.08 12.15
C SER A 129 8.39 -5.08 13.64
N ASN A 130 8.10 -6.19 14.32
CA ASN A 130 8.45 -6.39 15.73
C ASN A 130 9.83 -7.06 15.94
N ARG A 131 10.66 -7.13 14.89
CA ARG A 131 11.93 -7.86 14.91
C ARG A 131 13.03 -7.23 15.78
N SER A 132 12.87 -5.96 16.15
CA SER A 132 13.75 -5.20 17.05
C SER A 132 13.31 -5.27 18.51
N GLY A 133 12.16 -5.89 18.82
CA GLY A 133 11.63 -6.05 20.18
C GLY A 133 10.33 -5.27 20.45
N ASN A 134 9.99 -4.30 19.60
CA ASN A 134 8.77 -3.50 19.59
C ASN A 134 8.34 -3.22 18.14
N ASP A 135 7.11 -2.74 17.93
CA ASP A 135 6.64 -2.35 16.59
C ASP A 135 7.41 -1.11 16.09
N ASP A 136 8.40 -1.30 15.22
CA ASP A 136 9.18 -0.23 14.56
C ASP A 136 8.88 -0.18 13.06
N LEU A 137 9.23 0.95 12.41
CA LEU A 137 9.20 1.11 10.96
C LEU A 137 10.43 0.52 10.28
N TRP A 138 10.19 -0.24 9.21
CA TRP A 138 11.21 -0.88 8.38
C TRP A 138 10.93 -0.64 6.90
N ALA A 139 11.98 -0.45 6.12
CA ALA A 139 11.93 -0.48 4.65
C ALA A 139 12.30 -1.88 4.14
N LEU A 140 11.49 -2.40 3.23
CA LEU A 140 11.75 -3.60 2.44
C LEU A 140 12.06 -3.19 1.00
N ASN A 141 13.22 -3.59 0.48
CA ASN A 141 13.51 -3.51 -0.94
C ASN A 141 12.88 -4.70 -1.68
N ILE A 142 12.09 -4.46 -2.72
CA ILE A 142 11.27 -5.49 -3.36
C ILE A 142 12.07 -6.48 -4.22
N ASP A 143 13.23 -6.05 -4.71
CA ASP A 143 14.06 -6.81 -5.64
C ASP A 143 15.05 -7.71 -4.88
N SER A 144 15.70 -7.16 -3.85
CA SER A 144 16.66 -7.88 -3.00
C SER A 144 16.03 -8.58 -1.80
N LEU A 145 14.82 -8.17 -1.40
CA LEU A 145 14.15 -8.58 -0.15
C LEU A 145 14.90 -8.19 1.13
N GLU A 146 15.86 -7.26 1.02
CA GLU A 146 16.58 -6.72 2.17
C GLU A 146 15.69 -5.80 3.00
N LEU A 147 15.87 -5.87 4.32
CA LEU A 147 15.13 -5.10 5.31
C LEU A 147 16.08 -4.14 6.04
N GLN A 148 15.69 -2.87 6.08
CA GLN A 148 16.40 -1.80 6.78
C GLN A 148 15.49 -1.18 7.85
N GLN A 149 15.96 -1.08 9.08
CA GLN A 149 15.25 -0.37 10.15
C GLN A 149 15.30 1.14 9.89
N LEU A 150 14.17 1.83 10.04
CA LEU A 150 14.04 3.27 9.81
C LEU A 150 13.87 4.05 11.12
N SER A 151 13.29 3.43 12.14
CA SER A 151 13.01 4.04 13.44
C SER A 151 13.54 3.17 14.57
N PHE A 152 13.83 3.81 15.71
CA PHE A 152 14.48 3.21 16.87
C PHE A 152 13.83 3.68 18.17
N SER A 153 12.54 4.01 18.12
CA SER A 153 11.83 4.53 19.29
C SER A 153 11.50 3.38 20.25
N THR A 154 11.17 3.69 21.50
CA THR A 154 10.68 2.68 22.46
C THR A 154 9.17 2.47 22.36
N GLY A 155 8.46 3.24 21.54
CA GLY A 155 7.02 3.16 21.35
C GLY A 155 6.63 2.08 20.34
N ASN A 156 5.33 1.87 20.18
CA ASN A 156 4.80 1.02 19.11
C ASN A 156 4.30 1.91 17.96
N GLU A 157 4.87 1.72 16.79
CA GLU A 157 4.64 2.53 15.59
C GLU A 157 3.77 1.78 14.59
N ARG A 158 2.79 2.47 14.00
CA ARG A 158 1.73 1.85 13.21
C ARG A 158 1.33 2.67 12.00
N ASP A 159 0.77 1.96 11.04
CA ASP A 159 0.10 2.46 9.84
C ASP A 159 0.90 3.56 9.11
N PRO A 160 2.13 3.23 8.67
CA PRO A 160 3.00 4.19 7.98
C PRO A 160 2.46 4.56 6.59
N ALA A 161 2.75 5.77 6.14
CA ALA A 161 2.47 6.24 4.79
C ALA A 161 3.56 7.19 4.30
N TYR A 162 4.02 6.99 3.06
CA TYR A 162 4.97 7.91 2.42
C TYR A 162 4.28 9.20 1.97
N SER A 163 5.02 10.31 2.01
CA SER A 163 4.68 11.51 1.24
C SER A 163 4.73 11.21 -0.26
N ALA A 164 4.01 12.00 -1.07
CA ALA A 164 3.94 11.80 -2.51
C ALA A 164 5.31 11.87 -3.22
N ASP A 165 6.26 12.61 -2.66
CA ASP A 165 7.65 12.72 -3.13
C ASP A 165 8.60 11.68 -2.51
N GLY A 166 8.10 10.83 -1.61
CA GLY A 166 8.87 9.78 -0.93
C GLY A 166 9.82 10.28 0.16
N SER A 167 9.94 11.59 0.37
CA SER A 167 10.94 12.17 1.27
C SER A 167 10.61 12.06 2.75
N ARG A 168 9.36 11.71 3.10
CA ARG A 168 8.86 11.66 4.48
C ARG A 168 7.93 10.47 4.69
N ILE A 169 7.83 10.04 5.94
CA ILE A 169 6.89 9.01 6.38
C ILE A 169 6.05 9.61 7.51
N ALA A 170 4.73 9.53 7.38
CA ALA A 170 3.79 9.75 8.48
C ALA A 170 3.43 8.41 9.12
N TYR A 171 3.24 8.37 10.44
CA TYR A 171 2.89 7.16 11.18
C TYR A 171 2.21 7.52 12.51
N VAL A 172 1.55 6.55 13.12
CA VAL A 172 0.98 6.66 14.48
C VAL A 172 1.97 6.05 15.46
N MET A 173 2.29 6.75 16.54
CA MET A 173 3.09 6.21 17.64
C MET A 173 2.22 6.12 18.90
N HIS A 174 2.31 4.98 19.59
CA HIS A 174 1.84 4.85 20.95
C HIS A 174 3.03 4.72 21.88
N ASP A 175 3.12 5.62 22.87
CA ASP A 175 4.15 5.53 23.89
C ASP A 175 4.04 4.20 24.66
N ALA A 176 5.17 3.67 25.10
CA ALA A 176 5.20 2.46 25.92
C ALA A 176 4.62 2.67 27.34
N THR A 177 4.34 3.92 27.72
CA THR A 177 3.70 4.29 28.98
C THR A 177 2.22 4.59 28.72
N GLY A 178 1.36 3.78 29.34
CA GLY A 178 -0.09 3.72 29.08
C GLY A 178 -0.91 4.96 29.41
#